data_AF-A0A382MY45-F1
#
_entry.id   AF-A0A382MY45-F1
#
_cell.length_a   1.000
_cell.length_b   1.000
_cell.length_c   1.000
_cell.angle_alpha   90.00
_cell.angle_beta   90.00
_cell.angle_gamma   90.00
#
_symmetry.space_group_name_H-M   'P 1'
#
loop_
_entity.id
_entity.type
_entity.pdbx_description
1 polymer ?
#
loop_
_entity_poly.entity_id
_entity_poly.type
_entity_poly.pdbx_seq_one_letter_code
_entity_poly.pdbx_strand_id
1 'polypeptide(L)' 'MYKYAVKRILLMIPTLIGVGLLVFAMMRMIPGDVCEIRLGGTGLMVDKEQIDICRENLGLNQSMTKQF' A
#
# COMPACT_ATOMS: atom_id res chain seq x y z
N MET A 1 -6.45 -13.24 35.49
CA MET A 1 -5.43 -12.92 34.46
C MET A 1 -5.95 -13.10 33.02
N TYR A 2 -6.67 -14.17 32.69
CA TYR A 2 -7.21 -14.41 31.33
C TYR A 2 -8.12 -13.28 30.79
N LYS A 3 -9.08 -12.79 31.60
CA LYS A 3 -9.92 -11.61 31.25
C LYS A 3 -9.13 -10.34 30.91
N TYR A 4 -7.97 -10.15 31.55
CA TYR A 4 -7.12 -8.98 31.32
C TYR A 4 -6.35 -9.12 30.00
N ALA A 5 -5.83 -10.32 29.71
CA ALA A 5 -5.18 -10.63 28.44
C ALA A 5 -6.15 -10.46 27.24
N VAL A 6 -7.37 -11.00 27.35
CA VAL A 6 -8.40 -10.87 26.29
C VAL A 6 -8.75 -9.41 26.06
N LYS A 7 -8.98 -8.62 27.13
CA LYS A 7 -9.31 -7.20 27.00
C LYS A 7 -8.18 -6.41 26.33
N ARG A 8 -6.92 -6.76 26.60
CA ARG A 8 -5.73 -6.11 26.02
C ARG A 8 -5.57 -6.45 24.54
N ILE A 9 -5.81 -7.70 24.13
CA ILE A 9 -5.78 -8.12 22.72
C ILE A 9 -6.93 -7.48 21.95
N LEU A 10 -8.12 -7.43 22.53
CA LEU A 10 -9.31 -6.83 21.91
C LEU A 10 -9.16 -5.31 21.74
N LEU A 11 -8.37 -4.65 22.60
CA LEU A 11 -7.97 -3.24 22.44
C LEU A 11 -6.81 -3.05 21.44
N MET A 12 -5.94 -4.05 21.25
CA MET A 12 -4.87 -3.98 20.24
C MET A 12 -5.41 -4.01 18.81
N ILE A 13 -6.44 -4.80 18.54
CA ILE A 13 -7.04 -4.92 17.19
C ILE A 13 -7.46 -3.55 16.61
N PRO A 14 -8.27 -2.72 17.30
CA PRO A 14 -8.65 -1.41 16.76
C PRO A 14 -7.45 -0.46 16.63
N THR A 15 -6.44 -0.56 17.50
CA THR A 15 -5.23 0.26 17.35
C THR A 15 -4.41 -0.13 16.12
N LEU A 16 -4.28 -1.43 15.83
CA LEU A 16 -3.58 -1.93 14.65
C LEU A 16 -4.30 -1.55 13.37
N ILE A 17 -5.63 -1.69 13.35
CA ILE A 17 -6.46 -1.26 12.21
C ILE A 17 -6.34 0.25 12.02
N GLY A 18 -6.42 1.03 13.10
CA GLY A 18 -6.29 2.49 13.05
C GLY A 18 -4.94 2.92 12.47
N VAL A 19 -3.84 2.35 12.96
CA VAL A 19 -2.49 2.64 12.44
C VAL A 19 -2.34 2.16 11.00
N GLY A 20 -2.82 0.96 10.65
CA GLY A 20 -2.78 0.44 9.29
C GLY A 20 -3.51 1.33 8.29
N LEU A 21 -4.74 1.76 8.61
CA LEU A 21 -5.49 2.71 7.79
C LEU A 21 -4.79 4.08 7.68
N LEU A 22 -4.15 4.54 8.76
CA LEU A 22 -3.42 5.81 8.77
C LEU A 22 -2.19 5.74 7.86
N VAL A 23 -1.38 4.67 7.99
CA VAL A 23 -0.22 4.43 7.13
C VAL A 23 -0.64 4.28 5.67
N PHE A 24 -1.73 3.55 5.42
CA PHE A 24 -2.29 3.43 4.08
C PHE A 24 -2.72 4.76 3.49
N ALA A 25 -3.46 5.56 4.26
CA ALA A 25 -3.90 6.88 3.83
C ALA A 25 -2.69 7.79 3.57
N MET A 26 -1.64 7.72 4.40
CA MET A 26 -0.39 8.46 4.17
C MET A 26 0.33 8.01 2.90
N MET A 27 0.47 6.69 2.66
CA MET A 27 1.07 6.17 1.43
C MET A 27 0.25 6.56 0.19
N ARG A 28 -1.08 6.54 0.30
CA ARG A 28 -1.99 6.93 -0.79
C ARG A 28 -1.96 8.44 -1.07
N MET A 29 -1.67 9.25 -0.05
CA MET A 29 -1.49 10.69 -0.18
C MET A 29 -0.19 11.06 -0.88
N ILE A 30 0.73 10.12 -1.09
CA ILE A 30 1.89 10.29 -1.98
C ILE A 30 1.40 10.03 -3.41
N PRO A 31 1.15 11.08 -4.23
CA PRO A 31 0.82 10.87 -5.63
C PRO A 31 2.10 10.45 -6.35
N GLY A 32 2.11 9.24 -6.87
CA GLY A 32 3.26 8.72 -7.59
C GLY A 32 2.97 7.33 -8.09
N ASP A 33 2.93 7.16 -9.40
CA ASP A 33 2.91 5.83 -9.95
C ASP A 33 4.25 5.18 -9.63
N VAL A 34 4.23 4.11 -8.83
CA VAL A 34 5.45 3.41 -8.39
C VAL A 34 6.27 2.96 -9.59
N CYS A 35 5.62 2.65 -10.72
CA CYS A 35 6.28 2.31 -11.97
C CYS A 35 6.88 3.55 -12.65
N GLU A 36 6.20 4.70 -12.65
CA GLU A 36 6.81 5.94 -13.18
C GLU A 36 7.97 6.44 -12.33
N ILE A 37 7.89 6.35 -10.99
CA ILE A 37 9.00 6.75 -10.11
C ILE A 37 10.16 5.78 -10.25
N ARG A 38 9.88 4.48 -10.29
CA ARG A 38 10.92 3.43 -10.40
C ARG A 38 11.60 3.41 -11.76
N LEU A 39 10.85 3.59 -12.84
CA LEU A 39 11.40 3.59 -14.20
C LEU A 39 11.92 4.98 -14.58
N GLY A 40 11.19 6.05 -14.26
CA GLY A 40 11.59 7.43 -14.55
C GLY A 40 12.80 7.90 -13.73
N GLY A 41 12.99 7.36 -12.52
CA GLY A 41 14.18 7.59 -11.71
C GLY A 41 15.48 7.00 -12.29
N THR A 42 15.39 6.10 -13.28
CA THR A 42 16.57 5.50 -13.95
C THR A 42 17.11 6.33 -15.11
N GLY A 43 16.47 7.45 -15.47
CA GLY A 43 16.94 8.35 -16.55
C GLY A 43 16.76 7.80 -17.97
N LEU A 44 16.11 6.65 -18.14
CA LEU A 44 15.71 6.11 -19.43
C LEU A 44 14.33 6.67 -19.81
N MET A 45 14.16 7.04 -21.08
CA MET A 45 12.85 7.40 -21.64
C MET A 45 11.94 6.18 -21.48
N VAL A 46 11.06 6.22 -20.48
CA VAL A 46 10.18 5.09 -20.17
C VAL A 46 9.03 5.09 -21.16
N ASP A 47 8.99 4.06 -22.01
CA ASP A 47 7.87 3.87 -22.91
C ASP A 47 6.61 3.47 -22.12
N LYS A 48 5.44 3.93 -22.57
CA LYS A 48 4.18 3.73 -21.85
C LYS A 48 3.85 2.24 -21.66
N GLU A 49 4.24 1.41 -22.63
CA GLU A 49 4.11 -0.05 -22.53
C GLU A 49 4.89 -0.64 -21.34
N GLN A 50 6.08 -0.13 -21.02
CA GLN A 50 6.86 -0.64 -19.89
C GLN A 50 6.23 -0.26 -18.54
N ILE A 51 5.58 0.89 -18.46
CA ILE A 51 4.84 1.31 -17.27
C ILE A 51 3.62 0.40 -17.09
N ASP A 52 2.90 0.07 -18.16
CA ASP A 52 1.72 -0.78 -18.10
C ASP A 52 2.06 -2.24 -17.74
N ILE A 53 3.14 -2.78 -18.30
CA ILE A 53 3.68 -4.10 -17.90
C ILE A 53 4.08 -4.08 -16.42
N CYS A 54 4.70 -3.00 -15.95
CA CYS A 54 5.07 -2.84 -14.55
C CYS A 54 3.82 -2.78 -13.65
N ARG A 55 2.78 -2.03 -14.04
CA ARG A 55 1.49 -1.95 -13.31
C ARG A 55 0.81 -3.31 -13.21
N GLU A 56 0.86 -4.10 -14.28
CA GLU A 56 0.28 -5.44 -14.30
C GLU A 56 1.05 -6.41 -13.40
N ASN A 57 2.38 -6.43 -13.47
CA ASN A 57 3.25 -7.28 -12.63
C ASN A 57 3.16 -6.95 -11.14
N LEU A 58 3.02 -5.66 -10.80
CA LEU A 58 2.85 -5.20 -9.41
C LEU A 58 1.39 -5.28 -8.93
N GLY A 59 0.45 -5.67 -9.79
CA GLY A 59 -0.97 -5.72 -9.44
C GLY A 59 -1.57 -4.35 -9.12
N LEU A 60 -0.93 -3.25 -9.54
CA LEU A 60 -1.40 -1.88 -9.35
C LEU A 60 -2.72 -1.60 -10.10
N ASN A 61 -3.05 -2.43 -11.10
CA ASN A 61 -4.34 -2.43 -11.80
C ASN A 61 -5.48 -3.10 -11.01
N GLN A 62 -5.21 -3.74 -9.86
CA GLN A 62 -6.24 -4.40 -9.06
C GLN A 62 -7.00 -3.41 -8.16
N SER A 63 -8.26 -3.74 -7.83
CA SER A 63 -9.10 -2.86 -7.01
C SER A 63 -8.48 -2.61 -5.63
N MET A 64 -8.79 -1.45 -5.05
CA MET A 64 -8.25 -1.00 -3.76
C MET A 64 -8.37 -2.03 -2.64
N THR A 65 -9.41 -2.86 -2.69
CA THR A 65 -9.70 -3.93 -1.72
C THR A 65 -8.75 -5.12 -1.83
N LYS A 66 -8.02 -5.29 -2.94
CA LYS A 66 -6.98 -6.31 -3.12
C LYS A 66 -5.56 -5.79 -2.85
N GLN A 67 -5.37 -4.47 -2.86
CA GLN A 67 -4.08 -3.83 -2.52
C GLN A 67 -3.90 -3.67 -0.99
N PHE A 68 -4.98 -3.81 -0.23
CA PHE A 68 -5.00 -3.81 1.23
C PHE A 68 -5.12 -5.25 1.75
#